data_AF-A0A6I9QEJ6-F1
#
_entry.id   AF-A0A6I9QEJ6-F1
#
_cell.length_a   1.000
_cell.length_b   1.000
_cell.length_c   1.000
_cell.angle_alpha   90.00
_cell.angle_beta   90.00
_cell.angle_gamma   90.00
#
_symmetry.space_group_name_H-M   'P 1'
#
loop_
_entity.id
_entity.type
_entity.pdbx_description
1 polymer ?
#
loop_
_entity_poly.entity_id
_entity_poly.type
_entity_poly.pdbx_seq_one_letter_code
_entity_poly.pdbx_strand_id
1 'polypeptide(L)'
;MHLLRSFLFLFFYLSFLALSHQMAAADVHLSSSSFSAALETLQKQIGYNFQTVELLRRAMTHSSYSRENCRALSILGLSAVEASAALRLLRKDADASADAVSRRIAEVSGVDACATAGARLGLEKIVRVSTGTDSSSPAVICAAFRAIFGAVAVDSGNVDSAGDVFWKVHGGSSAAAAM
;
A
#
# COMPACT_ATOMS: atom_id res chain seq x y z
N MET A 1 26.32 -54.27 11.99
CA MET A 1 25.78 -53.64 10.76
C MET A 1 24.57 -52.72 10.99
N HIS A 2 23.81 -52.82 12.08
CA HIS A 2 22.64 -51.95 12.33
C HIS A 2 22.98 -50.51 12.80
N LEU A 3 24.04 -50.32 13.60
CA LEU A 3 24.46 -48.99 14.08
C LEU A 3 24.96 -48.06 12.95
N LEU A 4 25.70 -48.59 11.97
CA LEU A 4 26.22 -47.80 10.84
C LEU A 4 25.09 -47.29 9.93
N ARG A 5 24.03 -48.09 9.75
CA ARG A 5 22.83 -47.69 8.99
C ARG A 5 22.06 -46.57 9.70
N SER A 6 21.93 -46.62 11.02
CA SER A 6 21.26 -45.58 11.81
C SER A 6 21.97 -44.22 11.71
N PHE A 7 23.31 -44.24 11.75
CA PHE A 7 24.13 -43.03 11.59
C PHE A 7 23.97 -42.37 10.21
N LEU A 8 23.89 -43.17 9.15
CA LEU A 8 23.65 -42.68 7.79
C LEU A 8 22.27 -42.04 7.65
N PHE A 9 21.23 -42.63 8.24
CA PHE A 9 19.88 -42.05 8.24
C PHE A 9 19.81 -40.73 9.01
N LEU A 10 20.45 -40.65 10.19
CA LEU A 10 20.49 -39.42 10.98
C LEU A 10 21.26 -38.31 10.26
N PHE A 11 22.38 -38.65 9.61
CA PHE A 11 23.16 -37.71 8.81
C PHE A 11 22.37 -37.19 7.60
N PHE A 12 21.66 -38.08 6.89
CA PHE A 12 20.82 -37.71 5.76
C PHE A 12 19.65 -36.82 6.20
N TYR A 13 19.03 -37.13 7.35
CA TYR A 13 17.94 -36.35 7.94
C TYR A 13 18.40 -34.95 8.35
N LEU A 14 19.53 -34.83 9.06
CA LEU A 14 20.13 -33.54 9.44
C LEU A 14 20.51 -32.70 8.22
N SER A 15 21.08 -33.33 7.19
CA SER A 15 21.44 -32.66 5.93
C SER A 15 20.19 -32.16 5.18
N PHE A 16 19.12 -32.95 5.18
CA PHE A 16 17.84 -32.56 4.57
C PHE A 16 17.17 -31.42 5.33
N LEU A 17 17.22 -31.44 6.67
CA LEU A 17 16.72 -30.35 7.51
C LEU A 17 17.49 -29.05 7.26
N ALA A 18 18.82 -29.11 7.20
CA ALA A 18 19.66 -27.95 6.89
C ALA A 18 19.36 -27.38 5.50
N LEU A 19 19.19 -28.24 4.48
CA LEU A 19 18.85 -27.81 3.13
C LEU A 19 17.46 -27.14 3.07
N SER A 20 16.46 -27.69 3.77
CA SER A 20 15.12 -27.10 3.84
C SER A 20 15.12 -25.71 4.49
N HIS A 21 15.94 -25.51 5.53
CA HIS A 21 16.09 -24.23 6.21
C HIS A 21 16.82 -23.19 5.34
N GLN A 22 17.82 -23.64 4.58
CA GLN A 22 18.55 -22.81 3.61
C GLN A 22 17.63 -22.32 2.48
N MET A 23 16.76 -23.21 1.96
CA MET A 23 15.80 -22.87 0.91
C MET A 23 14.73 -21.88 1.42
N ALA A 24 14.16 -22.11 2.60
CA ALA A 24 13.20 -21.19 3.20
C ALA A 24 13.79 -19.79 3.46
N ALA A 25 15.06 -19.73 3.91
CA ALA A 25 15.75 -18.46 4.09
C ALA A 25 15.98 -17.72 2.76
N ALA A 26 16.32 -18.45 1.68
CA ALA A 26 16.51 -17.86 0.35
C ALA A 26 15.20 -17.30 -0.23
N ASP A 27 14.07 -18.00 -0.08
CA ASP A 27 12.75 -17.53 -0.54
C ASP A 27 12.30 -16.26 0.21
N VAL A 28 12.50 -16.21 1.53
CA VAL A 28 12.19 -15.03 2.34
C VAL A 28 13.07 -13.84 1.92
N HIS A 29 14.35 -14.06 1.63
CA HIS A 29 15.27 -13.01 1.18
C HIS A 29 14.92 -12.49 -0.23
N LEU A 30 14.50 -13.37 -1.15
CA LEU A 30 14.09 -12.97 -2.50
C LEU A 30 12.74 -12.22 -2.49
N SER A 31 11.79 -12.66 -1.65
CA SER A 31 10.51 -11.97 -1.46
C SER A 31 10.69 -10.59 -0.81
N SER A 32 11.55 -10.47 0.20
CA SER A 32 11.81 -9.18 0.87
C SER A 32 12.56 -8.18 -0.01
N SER A 33 13.51 -8.65 -0.82
CA SER A 33 14.22 -7.80 -1.81
C SER A 33 13.28 -7.33 -2.93
N SER A 34 12.46 -8.20 -3.49
CA SER A 34 11.48 -7.82 -4.52
C SER A 34 10.42 -6.85 -4.00
N PHE A 35 9.94 -7.04 -2.76
CA PHE A 35 9.01 -6.11 -2.14
C PHE A 35 9.64 -4.73 -1.90
N SER A 36 10.89 -4.67 -1.44
CA SER A 36 11.60 -3.39 -1.25
C SER A 36 11.75 -2.62 -2.56
N ALA A 37 12.10 -3.30 -3.66
CA ALA A 37 12.17 -2.69 -5.00
C ALA A 37 10.79 -2.19 -5.51
N ALA A 38 9.71 -2.91 -5.19
CA ALA A 38 8.36 -2.47 -5.50
C ALA A 38 7.99 -1.19 -4.71
N LEU A 39 8.37 -1.10 -3.43
CA LEU A 39 8.16 0.12 -2.63
C LEU A 39 8.97 1.31 -3.17
N GLU A 40 10.22 1.11 -3.61
CA GLU A 40 11.00 2.16 -4.29
C GLU A 40 10.34 2.64 -5.58
N THR A 41 9.80 1.71 -6.38
CA THR A 41 9.07 2.05 -7.60
C THR A 41 7.80 2.85 -7.27
N LEU A 42 7.07 2.43 -6.25
CA LEU A 42 5.86 3.11 -5.80
C LEU A 42 6.16 4.55 -5.33
N GLN A 43 7.25 4.78 -4.58
CA GLN A 43 7.69 6.12 -4.18
C GLN A 43 7.92 7.04 -5.38
N LYS A 44 8.57 6.52 -6.44
CA LYS A 44 8.77 7.25 -7.70
C LYS A 44 7.44 7.56 -8.39
N GLN A 45 6.52 6.61 -8.46
CA GLN A 45 5.20 6.79 -9.08
C GLN A 45 4.35 7.84 -8.37
N ILE A 46 4.38 7.88 -7.03
CA ILE A 46 3.63 8.87 -6.25
C ILE A 46 4.36 10.21 -6.10
N GLY A 47 5.64 10.27 -6.47
CA GLY A 47 6.46 11.48 -6.37
C GLY A 47 6.73 11.90 -4.91
N TYR A 48 6.87 10.92 -4.00
CA TYR A 48 7.15 11.14 -2.58
C TYR A 48 8.19 10.14 -2.08
N ASN A 49 9.29 10.66 -1.55
CA ASN A 49 10.36 9.87 -0.93
C ASN A 49 10.12 9.86 0.59
N PHE A 50 9.82 8.68 1.13
CA PHE A 50 9.60 8.50 2.57
C PHE A 50 10.91 8.62 3.34
N GLN A 51 10.89 9.38 4.44
CA GLN A 51 11.95 9.35 5.45
C GLN A 51 11.91 8.04 6.22
N THR A 52 10.70 7.55 6.52
CA THR A 52 10.43 6.31 7.23
C THR A 52 9.71 5.32 6.30
N VAL A 53 10.47 4.56 5.50
CA VAL A 53 9.92 3.59 4.53
C VAL A 53 9.02 2.53 5.18
N GLU A 54 9.18 2.25 6.48
CA GLU A 54 8.29 1.35 7.23
C GLU A 54 6.83 1.82 7.24
N LEU A 55 6.55 3.12 7.12
CA LEU A 55 5.19 3.64 6.99
C LEU A 55 4.56 3.21 5.65
N LEU A 56 5.31 3.30 4.56
CA LEU A 56 4.87 2.81 3.25
C LEU A 56 4.71 1.28 3.25
N ARG A 57 5.63 0.57 3.91
CA ARG A 57 5.52 -0.88 4.10
C ARG A 57 4.21 -1.26 4.79
N ARG A 58 3.88 -0.56 5.89
CA ARG A 58 2.61 -0.74 6.62
C ARG A 58 1.41 -0.38 5.76
N ALA A 59 1.49 0.68 4.96
CA ALA A 59 0.43 1.04 4.02
C ALA A 59 0.14 -0.08 3.00
N MET A 60 1.18 -0.80 2.55
CA MET A 60 1.09 -1.94 1.62
C MET A 60 0.89 -3.29 2.33
N THR A 61 0.33 -3.31 3.54
CA THR A 61 0.09 -4.53 4.30
C THR A 61 -1.36 -4.58 4.80
N HIS A 62 -2.13 -5.57 4.33
CA HIS A 62 -3.52 -5.75 4.74
C HIS A 62 -3.62 -6.39 6.14
N SER A 63 -4.76 -6.20 6.83
CA SER A 63 -4.97 -6.75 8.17
C SER A 63 -5.01 -8.28 8.22
N SER A 64 -5.29 -8.93 7.10
CA SER A 64 -5.19 -10.38 6.99
C SER A 64 -3.76 -10.90 6.94
N TYR A 65 -2.78 -10.04 6.59
CA TYR A 65 -1.37 -10.41 6.53
C TYR A 65 -0.68 -10.28 7.89
N SER A 66 -0.92 -9.18 8.62
CA SER A 66 -0.31 -8.94 9.94
C SER A 66 -1.10 -7.97 10.81
N ARG A 67 -0.80 -8.01 12.12
CA ARG A 67 -1.35 -7.06 13.11
C ARG A 67 -0.91 -5.61 12.83
N GLU A 68 0.33 -5.43 12.40
CA GLU A 68 0.81 -4.15 11.86
C GLU A 68 0.35 -4.05 10.41
N ASN A 69 -0.60 -3.18 10.12
CA ASN A 69 -1.25 -3.10 8.81
C ASN A 69 -1.72 -1.68 8.49
N CYS A 70 -2.31 -1.55 7.30
CA CYS A 70 -2.71 -0.30 6.69
C CYS A 70 -3.95 0.35 7.35
N ARG A 71 -4.70 -0.34 8.21
CA ARG A 71 -6.05 0.09 8.62
C ARG A 71 -6.07 1.48 9.26
N ALA A 72 -5.16 1.73 10.21
CA ALA A 72 -5.09 3.04 10.87
C ALA A 72 -4.66 4.16 9.90
N LEU A 73 -3.68 3.88 9.04
CA LEU A 73 -3.21 4.82 8.01
C LEU A 73 -4.30 5.09 6.96
N SER A 74 -5.10 4.07 6.61
CA SER A 74 -6.22 4.22 5.66
C SER A 74 -7.29 5.17 6.19
N ILE A 75 -7.54 5.19 7.50
CA ILE A 75 -8.51 6.10 8.11
C ILE A 75 -7.98 7.54 8.02
N LEU A 76 -6.73 7.76 8.45
CA LEU A 76 -6.10 9.08 8.37
C LEU A 76 -6.03 9.59 6.93
N GLY A 77 -5.63 8.73 6.00
CA GLY A 77 -5.52 9.09 4.59
C GLY A 77 -6.87 9.40 3.95
N LEU A 78 -7.95 8.71 4.33
CA LEU A 78 -9.30 9.07 3.91
C LEU A 78 -9.63 10.49 4.35
N SER A 79 -9.49 10.80 5.65
CA SER A 79 -9.78 12.13 6.18
C SER A 79 -8.96 13.23 5.51
N ALA A 80 -7.67 12.98 5.24
CA ALA A 80 -6.82 13.94 4.54
C ALA A 80 -7.28 14.19 3.09
N VAL A 81 -7.65 13.14 2.35
CA VAL A 81 -8.17 13.26 0.98
C VAL A 81 -9.50 14.01 0.93
N GLU A 82 -10.42 13.70 1.85
CA GLU A 82 -11.73 14.37 1.92
C GLU A 82 -11.59 15.86 2.27
N ALA A 83 -10.78 16.18 3.28
CA ALA A 83 -10.48 17.56 3.65
C ALA A 83 -9.84 18.33 2.49
N SER A 84 -8.90 17.70 1.79
CA SER A 84 -8.23 18.28 0.61
C SER A 84 -9.19 18.53 -0.55
N ALA A 85 -10.14 17.62 -0.80
CA ALA A 85 -11.20 17.80 -1.81
C ALA A 85 -12.13 18.96 -1.47
N ALA A 86 -12.58 19.06 -0.22
CA ALA A 86 -13.40 20.17 0.26
C ALA A 86 -12.65 21.50 0.13
N LEU A 87 -11.41 21.55 0.64
CA LEU A 87 -10.56 22.74 0.61
C LEU A 87 -10.33 23.22 -0.82
N ARG A 88 -10.02 22.32 -1.76
CA ARG A 88 -9.77 22.70 -3.15
C ARG A 88 -11.00 23.28 -3.84
N LEU A 89 -12.20 22.77 -3.53
CA LEU A 89 -13.45 23.35 -4.05
C LEU A 89 -13.70 24.73 -3.45
N LEU A 90 -13.64 24.85 -2.12
CA LEU A 90 -13.92 26.11 -1.41
C LEU A 90 -12.91 27.22 -1.73
N ARG A 91 -11.65 26.87 -2.05
CA ARG A 91 -10.67 27.84 -2.55
C ARG A 91 -10.98 28.36 -3.95
N LYS A 92 -11.70 27.59 -4.77
CA LYS A 92 -12.10 27.97 -6.12
C LYS A 92 -13.44 28.73 -6.11
N ASP A 93 -14.33 28.31 -5.22
CA ASP A 93 -15.68 28.85 -5.05
C ASP A 93 -16.03 28.87 -3.57
N ALA A 94 -15.84 30.03 -2.94
CA ALA A 94 -16.06 30.21 -1.50
C ALA A 94 -17.56 30.14 -1.12
N ASP A 95 -18.45 30.33 -2.10
CA ASP A 95 -19.90 30.31 -1.93
C ASP A 95 -20.51 28.94 -2.30
N ALA A 96 -19.68 27.93 -2.57
CA ALA A 96 -20.13 26.58 -2.89
C ALA A 96 -21.04 26.01 -1.78
N SER A 97 -22.17 25.42 -2.19
CA SER A 97 -23.11 24.83 -1.24
C SER A 97 -22.54 23.60 -0.53
N ALA A 98 -23.03 23.31 0.68
CA ALA A 98 -22.66 22.12 1.43
C ALA A 98 -22.88 20.81 0.63
N ASP A 99 -23.95 20.76 -0.17
CA ASP A 99 -24.24 19.62 -1.06
C ASP A 99 -23.21 19.49 -2.19
N ALA A 100 -22.73 20.61 -2.75
CA ALA A 100 -21.68 20.59 -3.76
C ALA A 100 -20.35 20.10 -3.17
N VAL A 101 -20.00 20.54 -1.96
CA VAL A 101 -18.81 20.06 -1.23
C VAL A 101 -18.93 18.57 -0.94
N SER A 102 -20.07 18.11 -0.40
CA SER A 102 -20.30 16.70 -0.06
C SER A 102 -20.25 15.80 -1.30
N ARG A 103 -20.86 16.23 -2.40
CA ARG A 103 -20.78 15.51 -3.69
C ARG A 103 -19.35 15.42 -4.18
N ARG A 104 -18.59 16.52 -4.12
CA ARG A 104 -17.19 16.54 -4.54
C ARG A 104 -16.31 15.61 -3.70
N ILE A 105 -16.53 15.56 -2.38
CA ILE A 105 -15.86 14.61 -1.50
C ILE A 105 -16.15 13.18 -1.97
N ALA A 106 -17.42 12.82 -2.13
CA ALA A 106 -17.84 11.48 -2.52
C ALA A 106 -17.27 11.03 -3.88
N GLU A 107 -17.24 11.93 -4.87
CA GLU A 107 -16.63 11.68 -6.19
C GLU A 107 -15.15 11.29 -6.10
N VAL A 108 -14.41 11.90 -5.17
CA VAL A 108 -12.95 11.78 -5.08
C VAL A 108 -12.54 10.67 -4.11
N SER A 109 -13.24 10.53 -2.98
CA SER A 109 -12.88 9.61 -1.91
C SER A 109 -13.63 8.27 -1.97
N GLY A 110 -14.65 8.14 -2.82
CA GLY A 110 -15.46 6.93 -2.98
C GLY A 110 -14.65 5.67 -3.25
N VAL A 111 -15.15 4.52 -2.81
CA VAL A 111 -14.43 3.23 -2.90
C VAL A 111 -14.05 2.90 -4.34
N ASP A 112 -14.95 3.11 -5.30
CA ASP A 112 -14.69 2.82 -6.71
C ASP A 112 -13.61 3.75 -7.30
N ALA A 113 -13.67 5.04 -6.98
CA ALA A 113 -12.66 6.02 -7.43
C ALA A 113 -11.27 5.68 -6.88
N CYS A 114 -11.23 5.33 -5.60
CA CYS A 114 -10.05 4.95 -4.85
C CYS A 114 -9.45 3.61 -5.34
N ALA A 115 -10.29 2.59 -5.56
CA ALA A 115 -9.87 1.30 -6.12
C ALA A 115 -9.35 1.46 -7.55
N THR A 116 -10.03 2.24 -8.39
CA THR A 116 -9.59 2.53 -9.76
C THR A 116 -8.23 3.24 -9.77
N ALA A 117 -8.05 4.24 -8.90
CA ALA A 117 -6.77 4.94 -8.78
C ALA A 117 -5.65 4.03 -8.25
N GLY A 118 -5.94 3.16 -7.28
CA GLY A 118 -4.98 2.18 -6.78
C GLY A 118 -4.60 1.13 -7.82
N ALA A 119 -5.56 0.62 -8.60
CA ALA A 119 -5.29 -0.33 -9.68
C ALA A 119 -4.40 0.28 -10.77
N ARG A 120 -4.54 1.57 -11.07
CA ARG A 120 -3.64 2.29 -11.99
C ARG A 120 -2.20 2.36 -11.49
N LEU A 121 -1.98 2.30 -10.18
CA LEU A 121 -0.65 2.20 -9.57
C LEU A 121 -0.17 0.74 -9.46
N GLY A 122 -0.99 -0.24 -9.83
CA GLY A 122 -0.67 -1.67 -9.72
C GLY A 122 -0.61 -2.17 -8.27
N LEU A 123 -1.36 -1.55 -7.35
CA LEU A 123 -1.29 -1.88 -5.92
C LEU A 123 -1.67 -3.34 -5.63
N GLU A 124 -2.51 -3.97 -6.45
CA GLU A 124 -2.90 -5.37 -6.32
C GLU A 124 -1.70 -6.34 -6.33
N LYS A 125 -0.57 -5.92 -6.93
CA LYS A 125 0.68 -6.68 -7.01
C LYS A 125 1.66 -6.38 -5.88
N ILE A 126 1.42 -5.31 -5.13
CA ILE A 126 2.32 -4.81 -4.08
C ILE A 126 1.76 -5.12 -2.70
N VAL A 127 0.44 -5.03 -2.52
CA VAL A 127 -0.21 -5.21 -1.22
C VAL A 127 -0.05 -6.65 -0.76
N ARG A 128 0.50 -6.80 0.45
CA ARG A 128 0.64 -8.09 1.12
C ARG A 128 -0.68 -8.49 1.76
N VAL A 129 -1.15 -9.68 1.43
CA VAL A 129 -2.39 -10.29 1.91
C VAL A 129 -2.13 -11.76 2.27
N SER A 130 -2.96 -12.35 3.15
CA SER A 130 -2.89 -13.80 3.39
C SER A 130 -3.46 -14.60 2.21
N THR A 131 -3.16 -15.90 2.16
CA THR A 131 -3.54 -16.81 1.06
C THR A 131 -5.04 -16.88 0.75
N GLY A 132 -5.91 -16.55 1.70
CA GLY A 132 -7.37 -16.55 1.51
C GLY A 132 -7.97 -15.16 1.22
N THR A 133 -7.14 -14.13 1.07
CA THR A 133 -7.60 -12.75 0.82
C THR A 133 -7.24 -12.34 -0.60
N ASP A 134 -8.23 -11.80 -1.33
CA ASP A 134 -8.00 -11.26 -2.68
C ASP A 134 -7.38 -9.85 -2.63
N SER A 135 -6.12 -9.74 -3.05
CA SER A 135 -5.42 -8.46 -3.17
C SER A 135 -5.98 -7.55 -4.26
N SER A 136 -6.73 -8.10 -5.22
CA SER A 136 -7.35 -7.36 -6.31
C SER A 136 -8.74 -6.83 -5.93
N SER A 137 -9.26 -7.18 -4.75
CA SER A 137 -10.57 -6.71 -4.32
C SER A 137 -10.58 -5.17 -4.17
N PRO A 138 -11.66 -4.47 -4.59
CA PRO A 138 -11.73 -3.01 -4.49
C PRO A 138 -11.51 -2.47 -3.07
N ALA A 139 -11.97 -3.21 -2.05
CA ALA A 139 -11.78 -2.84 -0.65
C ALA A 139 -10.30 -2.88 -0.22
N VAL A 140 -9.55 -3.91 -0.62
CA VAL A 140 -8.12 -4.04 -0.29
C VAL A 140 -7.30 -2.97 -1.00
N ILE A 141 -7.52 -2.81 -2.31
CA ILE A 141 -6.83 -1.79 -3.11
C ILE A 141 -7.12 -0.40 -2.54
N CYS A 142 -8.38 -0.10 -2.26
CA CYS A 142 -8.75 1.22 -1.75
C CYS A 142 -8.18 1.49 -0.35
N ALA A 143 -8.18 0.51 0.54
CA ALA A 143 -7.56 0.65 1.87
C ALA A 143 -6.06 0.94 1.75
N ALA A 144 -5.35 0.21 0.89
CA ALA A 144 -3.93 0.43 0.63
C ALA A 144 -3.67 1.81 0.01
N PHE A 145 -4.46 2.21 -0.99
CA PHE A 145 -4.36 3.51 -1.65
C PHE A 145 -4.54 4.67 -0.67
N ARG A 146 -5.60 4.64 0.16
CA ARG A 146 -5.80 5.63 1.23
C ARG A 146 -4.64 5.62 2.22
N ALA A 147 -4.16 4.43 2.59
CA ALA A 147 -3.06 4.29 3.55
C ALA A 147 -1.75 4.89 3.07
N ILE A 148 -1.48 4.99 1.75
CA ILE A 148 -0.32 5.73 1.22
C ILE A 148 -0.36 7.18 1.71
N PHE A 149 -1.50 7.85 1.55
CA PHE A 149 -1.63 9.26 1.93
C PHE A 149 -1.64 9.44 3.45
N GLY A 150 -2.21 8.49 4.19
CA GLY A 150 -2.05 8.46 5.66
C GLY A 150 -0.59 8.30 6.08
N ALA A 151 0.18 7.46 5.39
CA ALA A 151 1.60 7.29 5.63
C ALA A 151 2.38 8.58 5.33
N VAL A 152 2.07 9.27 4.23
CA VAL A 152 2.66 10.59 3.89
C VAL A 152 2.37 11.63 4.97
N ALA A 153 1.14 11.66 5.50
CA ALA A 153 0.77 12.59 6.57
C ALA A 153 1.60 12.35 7.84
N VAL A 154 1.80 11.08 8.22
CA VAL A 154 2.61 10.71 9.39
C VAL A 154 4.10 11.00 9.15
N ASP A 155 4.62 10.64 7.97
CA ASP A 155 6.04 10.79 7.64
C ASP A 155 6.47 12.27 7.54
N SER A 156 5.59 13.12 7.00
CA SER A 156 5.83 14.57 6.92
C SER A 156 5.38 15.36 8.16
N GLY A 157 4.63 14.74 9.07
CA GLY A 157 4.02 15.41 10.22
C GLY A 157 2.90 16.41 9.85
N ASN A 158 2.39 16.39 8.61
CA ASN A 158 1.37 17.32 8.14
C ASN A 158 0.36 16.64 7.19
N VAL A 159 -0.94 16.83 7.44
CA VAL A 159 -2.03 16.33 6.60
C VAL A 159 -2.11 17.01 5.23
N ASP A 160 -1.64 18.25 5.08
CA ASP A 160 -1.68 18.97 3.80
C ASP A 160 -0.77 18.29 2.76
N SER A 161 0.40 17.80 3.18
CA SER A 161 1.33 17.05 2.33
C SER A 161 0.66 15.84 1.68
N ALA A 162 -0.23 15.16 2.41
CA ALA A 162 -0.97 14.02 1.89
C ALA A 162 -1.94 14.44 0.78
N GLY A 163 -2.62 15.57 0.96
CA GLY A 163 -3.47 16.18 -0.08
C GLY A 163 -2.67 16.58 -1.33
N ASP A 164 -1.50 17.18 -1.16
CA ASP A 164 -0.65 17.58 -2.28
C ASP A 164 -0.15 16.39 -3.10
N VAL A 165 0.32 15.34 -2.42
CA VAL A 165 0.73 14.08 -3.08
C VAL A 165 -0.46 13.41 -3.75
N PHE A 166 -1.62 13.38 -3.09
CA PHE A 166 -2.86 12.85 -3.67
C PHE A 166 -3.21 13.54 -4.99
N TRP A 167 -3.21 14.87 -5.05
CA TRP A 167 -3.57 15.58 -6.28
C TRP A 167 -2.56 15.41 -7.40
N LYS A 168 -1.27 15.18 -7.11
CA LYS A 168 -0.27 14.81 -8.13
C LYS A 168 -0.60 13.47 -8.77
N VAL A 169 -0.92 12.47 -7.94
CA VAL A 169 -1.29 11.10 -8.38
C VAL A 169 -2.64 11.09 -9.11
N HIS A 170 -3.63 11.80 -8.57
CA HIS A 170 -4.99 11.84 -9.09
C HIS A 170 -5.09 12.69 -10.38
N GLY A 171 -4.40 13.84 -10.43
CA GLY A 171 -4.43 14.78 -11.56
C GLY A 171 -3.63 14.34 -12.79
N GLY A 172 -2.65 13.45 -12.65
CA GLY A 172 -1.89 12.89 -13.77
C GLY A 172 -2.72 12.08 -14.77
N SER A 173 -3.98 11.75 -14.45
CA SER A 173 -4.88 11.01 -15.35
C SER A 173 -5.70 11.89 -16.30
N SER A 174 -5.89 13.17 -16.02
CA SER A 174 -6.65 14.06 -16.93
C SER A 174 -5.83 14.58 -18.11
N ALA A 175 -4.50 14.61 -18.00
CA ALA A 175 -3.63 15.02 -19.11
C ALA A 175 -3.50 13.96 -20.21
N ALA A 176 -3.65 12.67 -19.88
CA ALA A 176 -3.55 11.58 -20.85
C ALA A 176 -4.87 11.26 -21.58
N ALA A 177 -6.00 11.85 -21.15
CA ALA A 177 -7.29 11.72 -21.81
C ALA A 177 -7.64 12.94 -22.71
N ALA A 178 -6.70 13.87 -22.87
CA ALA A 178 -6.84 15.09 -23.68
C ALA A 178 -5.81 15.17 -24.82
N MET A 179 -5.19 14.05 -25.17
CA MET A 179 -4.34 13.85 -26.36
C MET A 179 -4.85 12.65 -27.15
#